data_AF-A0A1H8J223-F1
#
_entry.id   AF-A0A1H8J223-F1
#
_cell.length_a   1.000
_cell.length_b   1.000
_cell.length_c   1.000
_cell.angle_alpha   90.00
_cell.angle_beta   90.00
_cell.angle_gamma   90.00
#
_symmetry.space_group_name_H-M   'P 1'
#
loop_
_entity.id
_entity.type
_entity.pdbx_description
1 polymer ?
#
loop_
_entity_poly.entity_id
_entity_poly.type
_entity_poly.pdbx_seq_one_letter_code
_entity_poly.pdbx_strand_id
1 'polypeptide(L)'
;MGRHYSPKSFFRHVPNAMLKQYFDKAGVLTEHDFSGVPEAKIELIYKAWLSLPDALQRKTERDFKEIDALACEGGIKAIIDEARRQGGNIAEILSQKEGFHEKVFWVFLERPEYWARQCLLSC
;
A
#
# COMPACT_ATOMS: atom_id res chain seq x y z
N MET A 1 -7.72 5.47 19.07
CA MET A 1 -8.19 4.08 18.90
C MET A 1 -7.33 3.42 17.85
N GLY A 2 -6.60 2.36 18.22
CA GLY A 2 -5.70 1.64 17.32
C GLY A 2 -6.48 1.06 16.14
N ARG A 3 -6.11 1.44 14.92
CA ARG A 3 -6.64 0.82 13.71
C ARG A 3 -6.24 -0.65 13.75
N HIS A 4 -7.21 -1.53 13.96
CA HIS A 4 -6.97 -2.96 13.88
C HIS A 4 -6.82 -3.31 12.40
N TYR A 5 -5.57 -3.49 11.99
CA TYR A 5 -5.23 -3.97 10.66
C TYR A 5 -5.92 -5.32 10.41
N SER A 6 -6.57 -5.43 9.26
CA SER A 6 -7.07 -6.69 8.71
C SER A 6 -6.78 -6.71 7.21
N PRO A 7 -6.18 -7.78 6.66
CA PRO A 7 -5.88 -7.87 5.23
C PRO A 7 -7.12 -7.63 4.36
N LYS A 8 -8.28 -8.18 4.77
CA LYS A 8 -9.56 -8.00 4.08
C LYS A 8 -10.02 -6.54 4.06
N SER A 9 -9.80 -5.83 5.17
CA SER A 9 -10.13 -4.40 5.26
C SER A 9 -9.16 -3.58 4.40
N PHE A 10 -7.87 -3.89 4.44
CA PHE A 10 -6.86 -3.21 3.61
C PHE A 10 -7.18 -3.33 2.11
N PHE A 11 -7.48 -4.55 1.65
CA PHE A 11 -7.87 -4.78 0.25
C PHE A 11 -9.16 -4.05 -0.18
N ARG A 12 -10.01 -3.62 0.76
CA ARG A 12 -11.20 -2.78 0.46
C ARG A 12 -10.88 -1.32 0.23
N HIS A 13 -9.79 -0.82 0.79
CA HIS A 13 -9.43 0.60 0.72
C HIS A 13 -8.38 0.91 -0.35
N VAL A 14 -7.76 -0.13 -0.92
CA VAL A 14 -6.69 0.01 -1.90
C VAL A 14 -7.22 -0.23 -3.31
N PRO A 15 -6.84 0.59 -4.30
CA PRO A 15 -7.16 0.32 -5.70
C PRO A 15 -6.56 -1.01 -6.19
N ASN A 16 -7.39 -1.84 -6.83
CA ASN A 16 -6.96 -3.15 -7.34
C ASN A 16 -5.82 -3.06 -8.37
N ALA A 17 -5.73 -1.96 -9.11
CA ALA A 17 -4.62 -1.69 -10.02
C ALA A 17 -3.26 -1.63 -9.29
N MET A 18 -3.21 -1.05 -8.08
CA MET A 18 -1.99 -0.98 -7.27
C MET A 18 -1.62 -2.34 -6.69
N LEU A 19 -2.62 -3.13 -6.27
CA LEU A 19 -2.39 -4.50 -5.82
C LEU A 19 -1.79 -5.35 -6.94
N LYS A 20 -2.35 -5.26 -8.14
CA LYS A 20 -1.78 -5.91 -9.33
C LYS A 20 -0.32 -5.49 -9.54
N GLN A 21 -0.05 -4.18 -9.53
CA GLN A 21 1.30 -3.68 -9.73
C GLN A 21 2.29 -4.17 -8.65
N TYR A 22 1.86 -4.25 -7.38
CA TYR A 22 2.66 -4.82 -6.29
C TYR A 22 2.99 -6.29 -6.55
N PHE A 23 1.98 -7.09 -6.88
CA PHE A 23 2.14 -8.52 -7.14
C PHE A 23 3.02 -8.78 -8.37
N ASP A 24 2.85 -7.98 -9.43
CA ASP A 24 3.69 -8.02 -10.63
C ASP A 24 5.16 -7.68 -10.29
N LYS A 25 5.42 -6.64 -9.48
CA LYS A 25 6.78 -6.30 -9.00
C LYS A 25 7.36 -7.38 -8.09
N ALA A 26 6.54 -8.07 -7.31
CA ALA A 26 6.95 -9.18 -6.45
C ALA A 26 7.16 -10.50 -7.22
N GLY A 27 6.76 -10.57 -8.50
CA GLY A 27 6.82 -11.77 -9.32
C GLY A 27 5.87 -12.87 -8.84
N VAL A 28 4.76 -12.50 -8.19
CA VAL A 28 3.79 -13.42 -7.61
C VAL A 28 2.39 -13.12 -8.14
N LEU A 29 1.53 -14.12 -8.29
CA LEU A 29 0.14 -13.95 -8.77
C LEU A 29 0.04 -13.16 -10.10
N THR A 30 1.08 -13.17 -10.92
CA THR A 30 1.14 -12.44 -12.21
C THR A 30 0.12 -12.95 -13.22
N GLU A 31 -0.34 -14.18 -13.02
CA GLU A 31 -1.40 -14.85 -13.78
C GLU A 31 -2.82 -14.39 -13.39
N HIS A 32 -2.97 -13.65 -12.30
CA HIS A 32 -4.26 -13.12 -11.86
C HIS A 32 -4.39 -11.64 -12.26
N ASP A 33 -5.36 -11.35 -13.14
CA ASP A 33 -5.69 -9.97 -13.46
C ASP A 33 -6.68 -9.41 -12.44
N PHE A 34 -6.15 -8.70 -11.43
CA PHE A 34 -6.95 -8.02 -10.42
C PHE A 34 -7.53 -6.68 -10.92
N SER A 35 -7.04 -6.13 -12.03
CA SER A 35 -7.43 -4.78 -12.50
C SER A 35 -8.90 -4.68 -12.90
N GLY A 36 -9.49 -5.78 -13.39
CA GLY A 36 -10.91 -5.89 -13.75
C GLY A 36 -11.80 -6.51 -12.67
N VAL A 37 -11.26 -6.81 -11.47
CA VAL A 37 -12.04 -7.42 -10.39
C VAL A 37 -12.86 -6.34 -9.70
N PRO A 38 -14.20 -6.47 -9.59
CA PRO A 38 -15.02 -5.53 -8.84
C PRO A 38 -14.57 -5.49 -7.37
N GLU A 39 -14.62 -4.33 -6.72
CA GLU A 39 -14.31 -4.18 -5.28
C GLU A 39 -15.07 -5.20 -4.39
N ALA A 40 -16.24 -5.67 -4.83
CA ALA A 40 -17.01 -6.71 -4.15
C ALA A 40 -16.34 -8.10 -4.11
N LYS A 41 -15.31 -8.36 -4.94
CA LYS A 41 -14.64 -9.67 -5.09
C LYS A 41 -13.26 -9.75 -4.42
N ILE A 42 -13.02 -8.92 -3.40
CA ILE A 42 -11.79 -8.96 -2.58
C ILE A 42 -11.51 -10.35 -1.99
N GLU A 43 -12.53 -11.17 -1.77
CA GLU A 43 -12.36 -12.56 -1.35
C GLU A 43 -11.51 -13.39 -2.35
N LEU A 44 -11.53 -13.09 -3.64
CA LEU A 44 -10.65 -13.74 -4.63
C LEU A 44 -9.19 -13.34 -4.44
N ILE A 45 -8.94 -12.05 -4.23
CA ILE A 45 -7.59 -11.52 -3.95
C ILE A 45 -7.05 -12.12 -2.65
N TYR A 46 -7.88 -12.16 -1.61
CA TYR A 46 -7.53 -12.73 -0.31
C TYR A 46 -7.21 -14.23 -0.43
N LYS A 47 -7.99 -15.00 -1.19
CA LYS A 47 -7.72 -16.43 -1.43
C LYS A 47 -6.42 -16.66 -2.21
N ALA A 48 -6.17 -15.88 -3.26
CA ALA A 48 -4.94 -15.95 -4.03
C ALA A 48 -3.71 -15.58 -3.18
N TRP A 49 -3.85 -14.59 -2.31
CA TRP A 49 -2.81 -14.24 -1.35
C TRP A 49 -2.54 -15.38 -0.34
N LEU A 50 -3.57 -16.07 0.14
CA LEU A 50 -3.44 -17.23 1.02
C LEU A 50 -2.81 -18.46 0.35
N SER A 51 -2.78 -18.53 -0.98
CA SER A 51 -2.08 -19.61 -1.69
C SER A 51 -0.58 -19.34 -1.90
N LEU A 52 -0.09 -18.15 -1.53
CA LEU A 52 1.33 -17.85 -1.59
C LEU A 52 2.11 -18.67 -0.56
N PRO A 53 3.41 -18.92 -0.77
CA PRO A 53 4.27 -19.49 0.26
C PRO A 53 4.28 -18.61 1.52
N ASP A 54 4.31 -19.22 2.72
CA ASP A 54 4.28 -18.52 4.01
C ASP A 54 5.30 -17.37 4.11
N ALA A 55 6.49 -17.54 3.54
CA ALA A 55 7.52 -16.51 3.54
C ALA A 55 7.08 -15.24 2.79
N LEU A 56 6.41 -15.43 1.63
CA LEU A 56 5.85 -14.34 0.84
C LEU A 56 4.62 -13.77 1.52
N GLN A 57 3.73 -14.60 2.07
CA GLN A 57 2.58 -14.10 2.85
C GLN A 57 3.04 -13.18 3.98
N ARG A 58 3.98 -13.62 4.82
CA ARG A 58 4.50 -12.82 5.94
C ARG A 58 5.19 -11.54 5.49
N LYS A 59 5.91 -11.57 4.37
CA LYS A 59 6.55 -10.38 3.79
C LYS A 59 5.49 -9.38 3.35
N THR A 60 4.57 -9.83 2.51
CA THR A 60 3.48 -9.00 1.98
C THR A 60 2.57 -8.46 3.09
N GLU A 61 2.27 -9.26 4.11
CA GLU A 61 1.49 -8.81 5.28
C GLU A 61 2.20 -7.68 6.04
N ARG A 62 3.53 -7.78 6.19
CA ARG A 62 4.33 -6.73 6.83
C ARG A 62 4.25 -5.43 6.03
N ASP A 63 4.46 -5.52 4.72
CA ASP A 63 4.40 -4.35 3.83
C ASP A 63 3.01 -3.67 3.93
N PHE A 64 1.93 -4.45 3.90
CA PHE A 64 0.57 -3.92 4.01
C PHE A 64 0.28 -3.31 5.39
N LYS A 65 0.83 -3.86 6.47
CA LYS A 65 0.72 -3.27 7.81
C LYS A 65 1.42 -1.92 7.90
N GLU A 66 2.61 -1.80 7.31
CA GLU A 66 3.33 -0.52 7.27
C GLU A 66 2.56 0.53 6.44
N ILE A 67 2.00 0.13 5.30
CA ILE A 67 1.15 1.01 4.48
C ILE A 67 -0.10 1.44 5.24
N ASP A 68 -0.83 0.52 5.90
CA ASP A 68 -2.03 0.87 6.67
C ASP A 68 -1.72 1.78 7.86
N ALA A 69 -0.57 1.59 8.51
CA ALA A 69 -0.11 2.45 9.59
C ALA A 69 0.16 3.89 9.11
N LEU A 70 0.74 4.04 7.92
CA LEU A 70 1.01 5.34 7.32
C LEU A 70 -0.20 5.98 6.63
N ALA A 71 -1.26 5.21 6.36
CA ALA A 71 -2.49 5.64 5.69
C ALA A 71 -3.38 6.52 6.61
N CYS A 72 -2.79 7.62 7.07
CA CYS A 72 -3.38 8.65 7.90
C CYS A 72 -2.78 10.02 7.53
N GLU A 73 -3.41 11.09 8.03
CA GLU A 73 -2.97 12.46 7.75
C GLU A 73 -1.52 12.72 8.19
N GLY A 74 -1.15 12.27 9.40
CA GLY A 74 0.20 12.41 9.94
C GLY A 74 1.26 11.67 9.12
N GLY A 75 0.97 10.43 8.71
CA GLY A 75 1.85 9.62 7.88
C GLY A 75 2.08 10.21 6.49
N ILE A 76 1.02 10.71 5.83
CA ILE A 76 1.16 11.38 4.53
C ILE A 76 2.00 12.65 4.66
N LYS A 77 1.75 13.46 5.69
CA LYS A 77 2.54 14.67 5.93
C LYS A 77 4.01 14.33 6.15
N ALA A 78 4.31 13.31 6.95
CA ALA A 78 5.67 12.84 7.19
C ALA A 78 6.37 12.39 5.90
N ILE A 79 5.65 11.69 5.01
CA ILE A 79 6.19 11.27 3.70
C ILE A 79 6.45 12.48 2.79
N ILE A 80 5.56 13.47 2.75
CA ILE A 80 5.75 14.70 1.97
C ILE A 80 6.95 15.51 2.50
N ASP A 81 7.08 15.63 3.81
CA ASP A 81 8.17 16.36 4.45
C ASP A 81 9.51 15.64 4.21
N GLU A 82 9.53 14.31 4.24
CA GLU A 82 10.70 13.51 3.89
C GLU A 82 11.11 13.67 2.41
N ALA A 83 10.14 13.62 1.50
CA ALA A 83 10.41 13.87 0.08
C ALA A 83 11.00 15.26 -0.15
N ARG A 84 10.45 16.30 0.49
CA ARG A 84 10.96 17.67 0.44
C ARG A 84 12.39 17.78 0.97
N ARG A 85 12.70 17.08 2.06
CA ARG A 85 14.05 17.04 2.66
C ARG A 85 15.08 16.46 1.70
N GLN A 86 14.68 15.49 0.89
CA GLN A 86 15.51 14.89 -0.16
C GLN A 86 15.49 15.67 -1.49
N GLY A 87 14.79 16.81 -1.55
CA GLY A 87 14.69 17.65 -2.76
C GLY A 87 13.61 17.20 -3.76
N GLY A 88 12.77 16.22 -3.40
CA GLY A 88 11.64 15.78 -4.20
C GLY A 88 10.34 16.55 -3.90
N ASN A 89 9.43 16.60 -4.88
CA ASN A 89 8.07 17.09 -4.68
C ASN A 89 7.06 16.03 -5.15
N ILE A 90 6.42 15.36 -4.18
CA ILE A 90 5.36 14.37 -4.43
C ILE A 90 3.99 14.88 -3.98
N ALA A 91 3.90 16.07 -3.36
CA ALA A 91 2.66 16.58 -2.78
C ALA A 91 1.55 16.76 -3.83
N GLU A 92 1.91 17.28 -5.01
CA GLU A 92 0.97 17.43 -6.13
C GLU A 92 0.45 16.09 -6.63
N ILE A 93 1.32 15.09 -6.78
CA ILE A 93 0.92 13.74 -7.22
C ILE A 93 -0.01 13.09 -6.18
N LEU A 94 0.31 13.22 -4.89
CA LEU A 94 -0.53 12.71 -3.81
C LEU A 94 -1.86 13.47 -3.69
N SER A 95 -1.93 14.72 -4.14
CA SER A 95 -3.19 15.49 -4.15
C SER A 95 -4.19 14.95 -5.17
N GLN A 96 -3.71 14.32 -6.24
CA GLN A 96 -4.52 13.73 -7.32
C GLN A 96 -5.08 12.33 -6.98
N LYS A 97 -4.66 11.74 -5.85
CA LYS A 97 -5.05 10.41 -5.41
C LYS A 97 -6.14 10.48 -4.35
N GLU A 98 -7.06 9.52 -4.37
CA GLU A 98 -8.21 9.48 -3.48
C GLU A 98 -7.93 8.60 -2.26
N GLY A 99 -8.15 9.16 -1.07
CA GLY A 99 -7.93 8.45 0.19
C GLY A 99 -6.45 8.34 0.60
N PHE A 100 -6.23 7.91 1.83
CA PHE A 100 -4.90 7.83 2.41
C PHE A 100 -4.13 6.56 1.99
N HIS A 101 -4.84 5.44 1.86
CA HIS A 101 -4.24 4.19 1.42
C HIS A 101 -3.66 4.28 0.03
N GLU A 102 -4.38 4.86 -0.94
CA GLU A 102 -3.88 5.03 -2.31
C GLU A 102 -2.59 5.87 -2.33
N LYS A 103 -2.58 6.98 -1.61
CA LYS A 103 -1.43 7.90 -1.54
C LYS A 103 -0.18 7.20 -1.04
N VAL A 104 -0.30 6.53 0.11
CA VAL A 104 0.83 5.87 0.76
C VAL A 104 1.30 4.66 -0.05
N PHE A 105 0.37 3.87 -0.59
CA PHE A 105 0.73 2.72 -1.40
C PHE A 105 1.44 3.15 -2.70
N TRP A 106 1.01 4.23 -3.33
CA TRP A 106 1.73 4.76 -4.49
C TRP A 106 3.19 5.11 -4.16
N VAL A 107 3.45 5.76 -3.02
CA VAL A 107 4.83 6.06 -2.59
C VAL A 107 5.62 4.79 -2.36
N PHE A 108 5.03 3.79 -1.68
CA PHE A 108 5.66 2.50 -1.46
C PHE A 108 6.10 1.83 -2.78
N LEU A 109 5.28 1.93 -3.83
CA LEU A 109 5.54 1.30 -5.12
C LEU A 109 6.49 2.10 -6.00
N GLU A 110 6.25 3.40 -6.15
CA GLU A 110 6.90 4.24 -7.14
C GLU A 110 8.08 5.05 -6.59
N ARG A 111 8.07 5.32 -5.29
CA ARG A 111 9.06 6.17 -4.63
C ARG A 111 9.51 5.60 -3.28
N PRO A 112 10.02 4.35 -3.22
CA PRO A 112 10.50 3.75 -1.98
C PRO A 112 11.65 4.54 -1.33
N GLU A 113 12.35 5.41 -2.07
CA GLU A 113 13.39 6.30 -1.55
C GLU A 113 12.89 7.30 -0.50
N TYR A 114 11.61 7.68 -0.55
CA TYR A 114 10.98 8.58 0.42
C TYR A 114 10.31 7.81 1.58
N TRP A 115 10.42 6.48 1.57
CA TRP A 115 9.88 5.62 2.61
C TRP A 115 10.82 5.53 3.82
N ALA A 116 10.81 6.57 4.66
CA ALA A 116 11.61 6.55 5.89
C ALA A 116 10.87 5.81 7.02
N ARG A 117 11.57 4.94 7.76
CA ARG A 117 11.02 4.34 8.99
C ARG A 117 10.55 5.37 10.01
N GLN A 118 11.09 6.58 9.97
CA GLN A 118 10.67 7.68 10.83
C GLN A 118 9.23 8.15 10.52
N CYS A 119 8.75 7.96 9.28
CA CYS A 119 7.36 8.26 8.92
C CYS A 119 6.38 7.37 9.70
N LEU A 120 6.75 6.12 10.02
CA LEU A 120 5.89 5.17 10.75
C LEU A 120 5.61 5.57 12.20
N LEU A 121 6.38 6.51 12.77
CA LEU A 121 6.18 7.03 14.14
C LEU A 121 5.24 8.25 14.19
N SER A 122 4.80 8.74 13.03
CA SER A 122 3.98 9.96 12.90
C SER A 122 2.47 9.68 12.92
N CYS A 123 2.11 8.43 13.17
CA CYS A 123 0.78 7.88 13.40
C CYS A 123 0.89 6.93 14.61
#